data_AF-A0A8T4Z2B6-F1
#
_entry.id   AF-A0A8T4Z2B6-F1
#
_cell.length_a   1.000
_cell.length_b   1.000
_cell.length_c   1.000
_cell.angle_alpha   90.00
_cell.angle_beta   90.00
_cell.angle_gamma   90.00
#
_symmetry.space_group_name_H-M   'P 1'
#
loop_
_entity.id
_entity.type
_entity.pdbx_description
1 polymer ?
#
loop_
_entity_poly.entity_id
_entity_poly.type
_entity_poly.pdbx_seq_one_letter_code
_entity_poly.pdbx_strand_id
1 'polypeptide(L)'
;MNIIPYVGGKTFLLKHLLPLIPPHEIYVEVFGGGAALLLNKQPSKYEVYNDVDGELVNLFLAIRDDPERFRSMLEGIPYSREIFQRWSREFKNGNKLPEDNVERAVRFYYVISSSISGKFGQGWSFGRSGRMWRRQTMLNRPFEKIHNRLLNVTIDHLDFRKCIINWDSDETFFFLDPPYYGVKGPMYR
;
A
#
# COMPACT_ATOMS: atom_id res chain seq x y z
N MET A 1 -11.53 -3.05 -3.24
CA MET A 1 -10.70 -3.10 -2.02
C MET A 1 -9.58 -2.08 -2.11
N ASN A 2 -9.10 -1.57 -0.98
CA ASN A 2 -7.93 -0.70 -0.90
C ASN A 2 -7.33 -0.85 0.50
N ILE A 3 -6.00 -0.88 0.60
CA ILE A 3 -5.28 -0.96 1.87
C ILE A 3 -5.10 0.45 2.44
N ILE A 4 -4.44 1.34 1.69
CA ILE A 4 -4.01 2.66 2.16
C ILE A 4 -4.59 3.81 1.30
N PRO A 5 -4.86 4.98 1.89
CA PRO A 5 -5.02 6.20 1.10
C PRO A 5 -3.66 6.56 0.49
N TYR A 6 -3.41 6.17 -0.76
CA TYR A 6 -2.14 6.39 -1.44
C TYR A 6 -2.26 7.53 -2.46
N VAL A 7 -1.22 8.37 -2.53
CA VAL A 7 -1.14 9.46 -3.52
C VAL A 7 -1.02 8.85 -4.91
N GLY A 8 -1.86 9.29 -5.85
CA GLY A 8 -1.94 8.68 -7.17
C GLY A 8 -2.76 7.39 -7.22
N GLY A 9 -3.31 6.93 -6.08
CA GLY A 9 -4.12 5.71 -6.01
C GLY A 9 -5.27 5.70 -7.02
N LYS A 10 -5.32 4.66 -7.85
CA LYS A 10 -6.24 4.54 -8.99
C LYS A 10 -7.64 4.06 -8.62
N THR A 11 -8.01 4.02 -7.33
CA THR A 11 -9.30 3.52 -6.85
C THR A 11 -10.50 4.20 -7.53
N PHE A 12 -10.45 5.52 -7.75
CA PHE A 12 -11.52 6.26 -8.46
C PHE A 12 -11.55 5.97 -9.97
N LEU A 13 -10.43 5.53 -10.54
CA LEU A 13 -10.28 5.24 -11.97
C LEU A 13 -10.55 3.77 -12.30
N LEU A 14 -10.77 2.89 -11.30
CA LEU A 14 -10.99 1.46 -11.52
C LEU A 14 -12.13 1.15 -12.51
N LYS A 15 -13.22 1.91 -12.47
CA LYS A 15 -14.35 1.74 -13.40
C LYS A 15 -13.96 1.96 -14.87
N HIS A 16 -12.89 2.69 -15.12
CA HIS A 16 -12.35 2.96 -16.45
C HIS A 16 -11.18 2.05 -16.80
N LEU A 17 -10.36 1.66 -15.81
CA LEU A 17 -9.17 0.83 -16.04
C LEU A 17 -9.50 -0.66 -16.18
N LEU A 18 -10.41 -1.19 -15.36
CA LEU A 18 -10.74 -2.63 -15.36
C LEU A 18 -11.24 -3.13 -16.73
N PRO A 19 -12.08 -2.40 -17.49
CA PRO A 19 -12.50 -2.83 -18.82
C PRO A 19 -11.38 -2.80 -19.88
N LEU A 20 -10.26 -2.14 -19.62
CA LEU A 20 -9.14 -2.00 -20.56
C LEU A 20 -8.06 -3.08 -20.37
N ILE A 21 -8.22 -3.94 -19.37
CA ILE A 21 -7.28 -5.03 -19.11
C ILE A 21 -7.39 -6.06 -20.25
N PRO A 22 -6.33 -6.31 -21.03
CA PRO A 22 -6.35 -7.30 -22.10
C PRO A 22 -6.34 -8.73 -21.53
N PRO A 23 -6.63 -9.78 -22.34
CA PRO A 23 -6.36 -11.16 -21.96
C PRO A 23 -4.87 -11.36 -21.63
N HIS A 24 -4.57 -12.10 -20.55
CA HIS A 24 -3.21 -12.39 -20.08
C HIS A 24 -3.22 -13.58 -19.11
N GLU A 25 -2.08 -14.28 -18.98
CA GLU A 25 -1.89 -15.27 -17.91
C GLU A 25 -1.15 -14.68 -16.71
N ILE A 26 -0.21 -13.77 -16.97
CA ILE A 26 0.66 -13.15 -15.97
C ILE A 26 0.29 -11.68 -15.84
N TYR A 27 0.01 -11.23 -14.62
CA TYR A 27 -0.24 -9.83 -14.31
C TYR A 27 0.89 -9.28 -13.45
N VAL A 28 1.46 -8.13 -13.83
CA VAL A 28 2.52 -7.49 -13.05
C VAL A 28 2.16 -6.04 -12.77
N GLU A 29 1.98 -5.70 -11.50
CA GLU A 29 1.85 -4.32 -11.02
C GLU A 29 3.25 -3.82 -10.64
N VAL A 30 3.92 -3.17 -11.59
CA VAL A 30 5.36 -2.83 -11.52
C VAL A 30 5.65 -1.74 -10.49
N PHE A 31 4.74 -0.79 -10.36
CA PHE A 31 4.77 0.32 -9.40
C PHE A 31 3.60 0.14 -8.43
N GLY A 32 3.82 -0.70 -7.43
CA GLY A 32 2.80 -1.30 -6.59
C GLY A 32 1.93 -0.29 -5.88
N GLY A 33 2.52 0.72 -5.23
CA GLY A 33 1.81 1.70 -4.44
C GLY A 33 0.78 1.05 -3.52
N GLY A 34 -0.48 1.48 -3.64
CA GLY A 34 -1.63 0.92 -2.91
C GLY A 34 -2.29 -0.32 -3.55
N ALA A 35 -1.74 -0.86 -4.65
CA ALA A 35 -2.22 -2.02 -5.41
C ALA A 35 -3.71 -1.93 -5.83
N ALA A 36 -4.16 -0.73 -6.20
CA ALA A 36 -5.57 -0.50 -6.45
C ALA A 36 -6.11 -1.40 -7.59
N LEU A 37 -5.32 -1.64 -8.64
CA LEU A 37 -5.78 -2.44 -9.76
C LEU A 37 -5.70 -3.94 -9.43
N LEU A 38 -4.55 -4.43 -8.94
CA LEU A 38 -4.34 -5.82 -8.50
C LEU A 38 -5.44 -6.31 -7.56
N LEU A 39 -5.76 -5.52 -6.52
CA LEU A 39 -6.75 -5.90 -5.51
C LEU A 39 -8.20 -5.90 -6.02
N ASN A 40 -8.46 -5.42 -7.24
CA ASN A 40 -9.81 -5.26 -7.78
C ASN A 40 -10.04 -5.91 -9.15
N LYS A 41 -9.00 -6.30 -9.88
CA LYS A 41 -9.14 -7.13 -11.08
C LYS A 41 -9.54 -8.55 -10.72
N GLN A 42 -10.09 -9.26 -11.71
CA GLN A 42 -10.24 -10.71 -11.62
C GLN A 42 -8.87 -11.35 -11.49
N PRO A 43 -8.64 -12.31 -10.58
CA PRO A 43 -7.33 -12.96 -10.43
C PRO A 43 -6.84 -13.60 -11.73
N SER A 44 -5.54 -13.46 -12.02
CA SER A 44 -4.87 -14.18 -13.11
C SER A 44 -4.16 -15.43 -12.59
N LYS A 45 -3.64 -16.26 -13.51
CA LYS A 45 -2.91 -17.48 -13.17
C LYS A 45 -1.65 -17.18 -12.36
N TYR A 46 -0.93 -16.12 -12.74
CA TYR A 46 0.21 -15.59 -12.00
C TYR A 46 0.03 -14.09 -11.80
N GLU A 47 0.31 -13.60 -10.59
CA GLU A 47 0.22 -12.19 -10.27
C GLU A 47 1.42 -11.73 -9.44
N VAL A 48 1.92 -10.55 -9.77
CA VAL A 48 3.11 -9.96 -9.14
C VAL A 48 2.78 -8.54 -8.69
N TYR A 49 3.03 -8.26 -7.41
CA TYR A 49 3.13 -6.92 -6.86
C TYR A 49 4.62 -6.58 -6.72
N ASN A 50 5.07 -5.47 -7.31
CA ASN A 50 6.42 -4.97 -7.11
C ASN A 50 6.36 -3.51 -6.69
N ASP A 51 7.18 -3.12 -5.72
CA ASP A 51 7.45 -1.70 -5.43
C ASP A 51 8.91 -1.54 -5.02
N VAL A 52 9.48 -0.35 -5.24
CA VAL A 52 10.84 -0.01 -4.81
C VAL A 52 10.88 0.40 -3.33
N ASP A 53 9.75 0.84 -2.77
CA ASP A 53 9.61 1.19 -1.37
C ASP A 53 9.43 -0.07 -0.50
N GLY A 54 10.48 -0.43 0.22
CA GLY A 54 10.49 -1.59 1.11
C GLY A 54 9.46 -1.51 2.25
N GLU A 55 8.98 -0.33 2.63
CA GLU A 55 7.93 -0.20 3.64
C GLU A 55 6.54 -0.52 3.09
N LEU A 56 6.29 -0.24 1.80
CA LEU A 56 5.10 -0.73 1.11
C LEU A 56 5.17 -2.25 0.98
N VAL A 57 6.29 -2.79 0.53
CA VAL A 57 6.47 -4.25 0.43
C VAL A 57 6.23 -4.93 1.78
N ASN A 58 6.85 -4.42 2.85
CA ASN A 58 6.65 -4.94 4.20
C ASN A 58 5.19 -4.85 4.67
N LEU A 59 4.47 -3.77 4.32
CA LEU A 59 3.05 -3.63 4.64
C LEU A 59 2.20 -4.73 3.96
N PHE A 60 2.45 -5.02 2.69
CA PHE A 60 1.73 -6.06 1.97
C PHE A 60 2.04 -7.45 2.53
N LEU A 61 3.32 -7.74 2.84
CA LEU A 61 3.73 -8.99 3.48
C LEU A 61 3.08 -9.15 4.86
N ALA A 62 3.11 -8.13 5.72
CA ALA A 62 2.51 -8.21 7.05
C ALA A 62 1.00 -8.50 7.02
N ILE A 63 0.25 -7.89 6.09
CA ILE A 63 -1.18 -8.15 5.93
C ILE A 63 -1.44 -9.53 5.29
N ARG A 64 -0.57 -9.97 4.37
CA ARG A 64 -0.66 -11.29 3.75
C ARG A 64 -0.34 -12.40 4.75
N ASP A 65 0.62 -12.23 5.63
CA ASP A 65 1.14 -13.34 6.44
C ASP A 65 0.47 -13.43 7.81
N ASP A 66 0.05 -12.30 8.41
CA ASP A 66 -0.58 -12.27 9.75
C ASP A 66 -1.58 -11.10 9.89
N PRO A 67 -2.73 -11.14 9.18
CA PRO A 67 -3.71 -10.05 9.21
C PRO A 67 -4.35 -9.86 10.60
N GLU A 68 -4.46 -10.93 11.40
CA GLU A 68 -5.02 -10.89 12.74
C GLU A 68 -4.12 -10.09 13.69
N ARG A 69 -2.81 -10.38 13.72
CA ARG A 69 -1.86 -9.63 14.55
C ARG A 69 -1.75 -8.19 14.07
N PHE A 70 -1.67 -7.96 12.76
CA PHE A 70 -1.65 -6.62 12.19
C PHE A 70 -2.85 -5.79 12.68
N ARG A 71 -4.06 -6.36 12.58
CA ARG A 71 -5.29 -5.71 13.02
C ARG A 71 -5.33 -5.49 14.53
N SER A 72 -4.98 -6.50 15.32
CA SER A 72 -4.97 -6.43 16.79
C SER A 72 -4.03 -5.32 17.29
N MET A 73 -2.81 -5.24 16.75
CA MET A 73 -1.87 -4.18 17.08
C MET A 73 -2.41 -2.81 16.68
N LEU A 74 -3.02 -2.69 15.50
CA LEU A 74 -3.63 -1.46 15.03
C LEU A 74 -4.80 -1.00 15.93
N GLU A 75 -5.61 -1.93 16.43
CA GLU A 75 -6.73 -1.65 17.34
C GLU A 75 -6.25 -1.05 18.67
N GLY A 76 -5.10 -1.49 19.16
CA GLY A 76 -4.47 -0.96 20.39
C GLY A 76 -3.95 0.48 20.27
N ILE A 77 -3.86 1.05 19.06
CA ILE A 77 -3.27 2.38 18.86
C ILE A 77 -4.35 3.47 18.92
N PRO A 78 -4.22 4.47 19.81
CA PRO A 78 -5.13 5.61 19.82
C PRO A 78 -4.84 6.56 18.66
N TYR A 79 -5.85 7.30 18.20
CA TYR A 79 -5.66 8.33 17.18
C TYR A 79 -4.99 9.57 17.78
N SER A 80 -3.66 9.54 17.83
CA SER A 80 -2.80 10.51 18.49
C SER A 80 -1.88 11.24 17.51
N ARG A 81 -1.84 12.57 17.65
CA ARG A 81 -0.89 13.45 16.96
C ARG A 81 0.55 13.17 17.38
N GLU A 82 0.77 12.90 18.66
CA GLU A 82 2.11 12.64 19.20
C GLU A 82 2.69 11.36 18.63
N ILE A 83 1.89 10.28 18.60
CA ILE A 83 2.27 9.00 17.96
C ILE A 83 2.61 9.23 16.49
N PHE A 84 1.76 9.96 15.77
CA PHE A 84 2.00 10.31 14.36
C PHE A 84 3.33 11.05 14.17
N GLN A 85 3.58 12.11 14.95
CA GLN A 85 4.77 12.94 14.83
C GLN A 85 6.04 12.18 15.21
N ARG A 86 5.95 11.29 16.20
CA ARG A 86 7.07 10.43 16.60
C ARG A 86 7.41 9.44 15.49
N TRP A 87 6.46 8.63 15.05
CA TRP A 87 6.70 7.60 14.03
C TRP A 87 7.06 8.20 12.67
N SER A 88 6.44 9.33 12.27
CA SER A 88 6.83 10.04 11.05
C SER A 88 8.31 10.46 11.06
N ARG A 89 8.84 10.87 12.23
CA ARG A 89 10.25 11.23 12.37
C ARG A 89 11.16 10.00 12.33
N GLU A 90 10.78 8.90 13.00
CA GLU A 90 11.52 7.63 12.98
C GLU A 90 11.70 7.12 11.53
N PHE A 91 10.62 7.07 10.75
CA PHE A 91 10.67 6.70 9.32
C PHE A 91 11.48 7.68 8.48
N LYS A 92 11.31 8.99 8.68
CA LYS A 92 12.06 10.00 7.91
C LYS A 92 13.57 9.91 8.16
N ASN A 93 13.97 9.63 9.39
CA ASN A 93 15.37 9.57 9.79
C ASN A 93 15.99 8.19 9.59
N GLY A 94 15.18 7.17 9.26
CA GLY A 94 15.63 5.78 9.16
C GLY A 94 16.19 5.23 10.48
N ASN A 95 15.71 5.72 11.63
CA ASN A 95 16.23 5.33 12.93
C ASN A 95 15.13 4.86 13.87
N LYS A 96 15.48 3.95 14.80
CA LYS A 96 14.57 3.40 15.80
C LYS A 96 13.30 2.77 15.21
N LEU A 97 13.41 2.24 13.99
CA LEU A 97 12.35 1.45 13.40
C LEU A 97 12.23 0.12 14.15
N PRO A 98 11.01 -0.41 14.37
CA PRO A 98 10.84 -1.74 14.95
C PRO A 98 11.57 -2.80 14.13
N GLU A 99 12.20 -3.75 14.83
CA GLU A 99 12.77 -4.95 14.21
C GLU A 99 11.67 -5.92 13.78
N ASP A 100 10.54 -5.94 14.50
CA ASP A 100 9.37 -6.72 14.14
C ASP A 100 8.67 -6.11 12.92
N ASN A 101 8.63 -6.89 11.83
CA ASN A 101 8.08 -6.45 10.55
C ASN A 101 6.58 -6.10 10.62
N VAL A 102 5.78 -6.83 11.43
CA VAL A 102 4.35 -6.54 11.59
C VAL A 102 4.15 -5.23 12.33
N GLU A 103 4.89 -4.99 13.41
CA GLU A 103 4.87 -3.71 14.12
C GLU A 103 5.28 -2.56 13.20
N ARG A 104 6.36 -2.75 12.43
CA ARG A 104 6.86 -1.75 11.48
C ARG A 104 5.79 -1.41 10.43
N ALA A 105 5.13 -2.42 9.87
CA ALA A 105 4.01 -2.25 8.94
C ALA A 105 2.83 -1.51 9.57
N VAL A 106 2.46 -1.83 10.82
CA VAL A 106 1.37 -1.15 11.54
C VAL A 106 1.70 0.33 11.77
N ARG A 107 2.94 0.65 12.18
CA ARG A 107 3.38 2.04 12.35
C ARG A 107 3.37 2.80 11.03
N PHE A 108 3.86 2.18 9.96
CA PHE A 108 3.86 2.76 8.61
C PHE A 108 2.44 3.05 8.11
N TYR A 109 1.55 2.05 8.21
CA TYR A 109 0.13 2.18 7.87
C TYR A 109 -0.56 3.28 8.66
N TYR A 110 -0.26 3.38 9.96
CA TYR A 110 -0.81 4.42 10.83
C TYR A 110 -0.40 5.81 10.34
N VAL A 111 0.89 6.00 10.04
CA VAL A 111 1.40 7.29 9.53
C VAL A 111 0.74 7.67 8.22
N ILE A 112 0.67 6.77 7.23
CA ILE A 112 0.00 7.06 5.94
C ILE A 112 -1.46 7.41 6.14
N SER A 113 -2.18 6.57 6.88
CA SER A 113 -3.64 6.69 7.02
C SER A 113 -4.08 7.87 7.87
N SER A 114 -3.20 8.37 8.73
CA SER A 114 -3.42 9.60 9.51
C SER A 114 -2.82 10.85 8.88
N SER A 115 -2.11 10.73 7.75
CA SER A 115 -1.55 11.86 7.02
C SER A 115 -2.62 12.62 6.21
N ILE A 116 -2.46 13.94 6.09
CA ILE A 116 -3.28 14.76 5.17
C ILE A 116 -3.07 14.27 3.73
N SER A 117 -4.18 14.03 3.03
CA SER A 117 -4.19 13.57 1.62
C SER A 117 -3.41 12.27 1.37
N GLY A 118 -3.14 11.44 2.39
CA GLY A 118 -2.38 10.20 2.25
C GLY A 118 -0.89 10.40 1.90
N LYS A 119 -0.37 11.64 2.04
CA LYS A 119 1.04 11.95 1.79
C LYS A 119 1.86 11.63 3.04
N PHE A 120 2.66 10.57 2.99
CA PHE A 120 3.44 10.09 4.14
C PHE A 120 4.13 11.22 4.91
N GLY A 121 3.74 11.41 6.18
CA GLY A 121 4.39 12.34 7.10
C GLY A 121 4.23 13.83 6.79
N GLN A 122 3.43 14.23 5.78
CA GLN A 122 3.31 15.65 5.39
C GLN A 122 2.55 16.49 6.43
N GLY A 123 1.61 15.90 7.16
CA GLY A 123 0.89 16.56 8.24
C GLY A 123 -0.16 15.66 8.87
N TRP A 124 -0.40 15.81 10.17
CA TRP A 124 -1.42 15.03 10.87
C TRP A 124 -2.81 15.53 10.52
N SER A 125 -3.65 14.64 10.01
CA SER A 125 -5.01 14.97 9.69
C SER A 125 -5.82 15.14 10.98
N PHE A 126 -6.49 16.29 11.16
CA PHE A 126 -7.52 16.49 12.20
C PHE A 126 -8.81 17.13 11.64
N GLY A 127 -9.90 17.11 12.40
CA GLY A 127 -11.18 17.72 12.03
C GLY A 127 -11.95 18.16 13.28
N ARG A 128 -12.64 19.31 13.22
CA ARG A 128 -13.41 19.89 14.34
C ARG A 128 -14.91 19.55 14.30
N SER A 129 -15.40 19.00 13.20
CA SER A 129 -16.77 18.51 13.04
C SER A 129 -16.72 17.12 12.41
N GLY A 130 -17.51 16.18 12.96
CA GLY A 130 -17.51 14.78 12.55
C GLY A 130 -16.88 13.87 13.60
N ARG A 131 -17.70 12.97 14.13
CA ARG A 131 -17.40 11.95 15.16
C ARG A 131 -16.12 11.19 14.83
N MET A 132 -15.44 10.63 15.81
CA MET A 132 -14.61 9.39 15.87
C MET A 132 -14.35 8.49 14.61
N TRP A 133 -14.38 8.98 13.35
CA TRP A 133 -14.47 8.16 12.14
C TRP A 133 -13.11 7.78 11.56
N ARG A 134 -12.02 8.49 11.88
CA ARG A 134 -10.72 8.25 11.20
C ARG A 134 -10.03 6.98 11.67
N ARG A 135 -9.94 6.77 12.98
CA ARG A 135 -9.52 5.48 13.54
C ARG A 135 -10.45 4.36 13.06
N GLN A 136 -11.76 4.58 13.08
CA GLN A 136 -12.70 3.57 12.62
C GLN A 136 -12.53 3.24 11.13
N THR A 137 -12.24 4.24 10.29
CA THR A 137 -12.00 4.05 8.84
C THR A 137 -10.72 3.25 8.60
N MET A 138 -9.69 3.47 9.42
CA MET A 138 -8.45 2.68 9.39
C MET A 138 -8.70 1.22 9.77
N LEU A 139 -9.56 0.98 10.76
CA LEU A 139 -9.90 -0.37 11.24
C LEU A 139 -10.91 -1.09 10.35
N ASN A 140 -11.78 -0.36 9.65
CA ASN A 140 -12.81 -0.91 8.76
C ASN A 140 -12.25 -1.38 7.41
N ARG A 141 -10.93 -1.41 7.23
CA ARG A 141 -10.33 -2.03 6.05
C ARG A 141 -10.58 -3.54 6.08
N PRO A 142 -10.88 -4.17 4.93
CA PRO A 142 -11.22 -5.59 4.89
C PRO A 142 -9.94 -6.44 4.89
N PHE A 143 -9.13 -6.38 5.95
CA PHE A 143 -7.82 -7.03 6.03
C PHE A 143 -7.88 -8.52 5.73
N GLU A 144 -8.88 -9.25 6.25
CA GLU A 144 -9.10 -10.67 5.93
C GLU A 144 -9.33 -10.91 4.42
N LYS A 145 -10.10 -10.05 3.75
CA LYS A 145 -10.31 -10.19 2.29
C LYS A 145 -9.04 -9.86 1.51
N ILE A 146 -8.26 -8.89 1.98
CA ILE A 146 -6.99 -8.50 1.38
C ILE A 146 -5.97 -9.64 1.55
N HIS A 147 -5.85 -10.21 2.75
CA HIS A 147 -5.05 -11.39 3.04
C HIS A 147 -5.34 -12.51 2.02
N ASN A 148 -6.61 -12.93 1.93
CA ASN A 148 -7.02 -13.98 1.00
C ASN A 148 -6.70 -13.63 -0.46
N ARG A 149 -6.84 -12.36 -0.85
CA ARG A 149 -6.53 -11.88 -2.19
C ARG A 149 -5.02 -11.95 -2.51
N LEU A 150 -4.16 -11.83 -1.50
CA LEU A 150 -2.69 -11.79 -1.64
C LEU A 150 -2.02 -13.16 -1.52
N LEU A 151 -2.71 -14.21 -1.09
CA LEU A 151 -2.11 -15.53 -0.87
C LEU A 151 -1.34 -16.06 -2.09
N ASN A 152 -1.89 -15.87 -3.28
CA ASN A 152 -1.32 -16.33 -4.55
C ASN A 152 -0.59 -15.23 -5.33
N VAL A 153 -0.31 -14.09 -4.70
CA VAL A 153 0.40 -12.97 -5.33
C VAL A 153 1.86 -13.05 -4.92
N THR A 154 2.75 -13.01 -5.91
CA THR A 154 4.18 -12.84 -5.68
C THR A 154 4.43 -11.38 -5.28
N ILE A 155 5.12 -11.16 -4.16
CA ILE A 155 5.44 -9.83 -3.66
C ILE A 155 6.96 -9.63 -3.81
N ASP A 156 7.34 -8.78 -4.75
CA ASP A 156 8.72 -8.43 -5.09
C ASP A 156 9.12 -7.05 -4.55
N HIS A 157 10.43 -6.88 -4.32
CA HIS A 157 11.09 -5.62 -3.95
C HIS A 157 12.25 -5.34 -4.91
N LEU A 158 11.93 -4.95 -6.15
CA LEU A 158 12.93 -4.75 -7.21
C LEU A 158 12.84 -3.35 -7.81
N ASP A 159 13.98 -2.87 -8.35
CA ASP A 159 13.95 -1.79 -9.33
C ASP A 159 13.07 -2.22 -10.51
N PHE A 160 12.21 -1.30 -10.97
CA PHE A 160 11.20 -1.58 -11.99
C PHE A 160 11.80 -2.19 -13.26
N ARG A 161 13.05 -1.85 -13.63
CA ARG A 161 13.70 -2.41 -14.82
C ARG A 161 13.96 -3.91 -14.65
N LYS A 162 14.42 -4.32 -13.46
CA LYS A 162 14.62 -5.73 -13.14
C LYS A 162 13.30 -6.47 -13.06
N CYS A 163 12.28 -5.87 -12.44
CA CYS A 163 10.94 -6.45 -12.39
C CYS A 163 10.41 -6.74 -13.81
N ILE A 164 10.49 -5.76 -14.72
CA ILE A 164 10.06 -5.94 -16.12
C ILE A 164 10.86 -7.06 -16.78
N ILE A 165 12.20 -7.03 -16.71
CA ILE A 165 13.06 -8.06 -17.33
C ILE A 165 12.72 -9.48 -16.83
N ASN A 166 12.45 -9.64 -15.53
CA ASN A 166 12.21 -10.94 -14.93
C ASN A 166 10.88 -11.57 -15.38
N TRP A 167 9.89 -10.75 -15.69
CA TRP A 167 8.53 -11.17 -15.98
C TRP A 167 8.12 -10.95 -17.45
N ASP A 168 9.04 -10.53 -18.31
CA ASP A 168 8.73 -10.23 -19.72
C ASP A 168 8.41 -11.50 -20.50
N SER A 169 7.21 -11.57 -21.08
CA SER A 169 6.74 -12.65 -21.92
C SER A 169 5.51 -12.24 -22.73
N ASP A 170 5.18 -13.00 -23.78
CA ASP A 170 3.98 -12.78 -24.60
C ASP A 170 2.67 -12.92 -23.82
N GLU A 171 2.70 -13.54 -22.63
CA GLU A 171 1.52 -13.77 -21.79
C GLU A 171 1.35 -12.71 -20.68
N THR A 172 2.27 -11.75 -20.61
CA THR A 172 2.35 -10.79 -19.50
C THR A 172 1.65 -9.47 -19.81
N PHE A 173 0.71 -9.11 -18.94
CA PHE A 173 0.18 -7.76 -18.86
C PHE A 173 0.86 -6.98 -17.75
N PHE A 174 1.68 -6.01 -18.14
CA PHE A 174 2.29 -5.06 -17.23
C PHE A 174 1.40 -3.83 -17.02
N PHE A 175 1.06 -3.55 -15.76
CA PHE A 175 0.47 -2.28 -15.37
C PHE A 175 1.54 -1.36 -14.78
N LEU A 176 1.80 -0.24 -15.47
CA LEU A 176 2.80 0.75 -15.08
C LEU A 176 2.12 2.05 -14.66
N ASP A 177 2.28 2.42 -13.40
CA ASP A 177 1.83 3.70 -12.85
C ASP A 177 2.98 4.42 -12.14
N PRO A 178 4.01 4.85 -12.90
CA PRO A 178 5.20 5.47 -12.31
C PRO A 178 4.89 6.86 -11.74
N PRO A 179 5.79 7.40 -10.90
CA PRO A 179 5.83 8.83 -10.59
C PRO A 179 5.68 9.72 -11.84
N TYR A 180 4.71 10.65 -11.82
CA TYR A 180 4.49 11.54 -12.95
C TYR A 180 5.62 12.57 -13.11
N TYR A 181 6.11 12.71 -14.33
CA TYR A 181 7.15 13.67 -14.67
C TYR A 181 6.76 15.09 -14.26
N GLY A 182 7.70 15.82 -13.63
CA GLY A 182 7.48 17.20 -13.18
C GLY A 182 6.68 17.35 -11.88
N VAL A 183 6.12 16.26 -11.33
CA VAL A 183 5.42 16.29 -10.03
C VAL A 183 6.40 15.98 -8.90
N LYS A 184 6.69 16.98 -8.05
CA LYS A 184 7.54 16.80 -6.86
C LYS A 184 6.70 16.45 -5.63
N GLY A 185 7.16 15.50 -4.82
CA GLY A 185 6.49 15.11 -3.57
C GLY A 185 7.24 14.02 -2.80
N PRO A 186 7.02 13.90 -1.48
CA PRO A 186 7.81 13.01 -0.60
C PRO A 186 7.63 11.50 -0.88
N MET A 187 6.61 11.14 -1.67
CA MET A 187 6.28 9.76 -2.05
C MET A 187 6.77 9.39 -3.46
N TYR A 188 7.40 10.33 -4.17
CA TYR A 188 8.02 10.07 -5.47
C TYR A 188 9.52 9.91 -5.22
N ARG A 189 9.96 8.68 -5.00
CA ARG A 189 11.37 8.31 -4.90
C ARG A 189 11.77 7.48 -6.10
#